data_AF-A0A926CMC6-F1
#
_entry.id   AF-A0A926CMC6-F1
#
_cell.length_a   1.000
_cell.length_b   1.000
_cell.length_c   1.000
_cell.angle_alpha   90.00
_cell.angle_beta   90.00
_cell.angle_gamma   90.00
#
_symmetry.space_group_name_H-M   'P 1'
#
loop_
_entity.id
_entity.type
_entity.pdbx_description
1 polymer ?
#
loop_
_entity_poly.entity_id
_entity_poly.type
_entity_poly.pdbx_seq_one_letter_code
_entity_poly.pdbx_strand_id
1 'polypeptide(L)'
;MISRYVAERTVDESFQVFIKRIGKAECKRMLDDLTQVPPHDVDGSFYQDWGDAREYTVGDLGAGECAGEVVSPTEFALTACEREVFEAQLRLESGDAQGAAGLAYESMLHGALALVRYRIPGFSDNSAGVVDSFRELFYDTQLFYDPFAGGKFAQYFFNAHEQAGAVWDSERSHYLIEEAQLFIEACHSCYARLLELAKPVLMRA
;
A
#
# COMPACT_ATOMS: atom_id res chain seq x y z
N MET A 1 -10.56 14.75 16.18
CA MET A 1 -10.16 13.72 17.18
C MET A 1 -9.99 14.22 18.61
N ILE A 2 -9.21 15.28 18.88
CA ILE A 2 -8.94 15.77 20.26
C ILE A 2 -10.23 16.14 21.01
N SER A 3 -11.19 16.79 20.35
CA SER A 3 -12.46 17.19 20.97
C SER A 3 -13.27 15.99 21.49
N ARG A 4 -13.24 14.85 20.79
CA ARG A 4 -13.96 13.62 21.19
C ARG A 4 -13.28 12.91 22.34
N TYR A 5 -11.94 12.88 22.37
CA TYR A 5 -11.18 12.39 23.53
C TYR A 5 -11.50 13.16 24.81
N VAL A 6 -11.58 14.50 24.74
CA VAL A 6 -11.93 15.33 25.91
C VAL A 6 -13.34 15.02 26.41
N ALA A 7 -14.27 14.70 25.52
CA ALA A 7 -15.67 14.41 25.86
C ALA A 7 -15.91 12.99 26.39
N GLU A 8 -15.20 11.99 25.88
CA GLU A 8 -15.49 10.56 26.10
C GLU A 8 -14.42 9.81 26.92
N ARG A 9 -13.37 10.50 27.39
CA ARG A 9 -12.35 9.88 28.25
C ARG A 9 -12.90 9.49 29.61
N THR A 10 -12.44 8.38 30.17
CA THR A 10 -12.67 8.07 31.59
C THR A 10 -11.67 8.83 32.48
N VAL A 11 -11.96 8.88 33.79
CA VAL A 11 -11.04 9.50 34.77
C VAL A 11 -9.67 8.84 34.67
N ASP A 12 -8.62 9.67 34.61
CA ASP A 12 -7.21 9.27 34.46
C ASP A 12 -6.87 8.44 33.21
N GLU A 13 -7.75 8.41 32.20
CA GLU A 13 -7.46 7.76 30.92
C GLU A 13 -6.51 8.63 30.09
N SER A 14 -5.38 8.05 29.67
CA SER A 14 -4.49 8.68 28.70
C SER A 14 -5.02 8.53 27.28
N PHE A 15 -4.59 9.40 26.37
CA PHE A 15 -5.00 9.34 24.96
C PHE A 15 -4.67 7.98 24.32
N GLN A 16 -3.53 7.38 24.67
CA GLN A 16 -3.15 6.06 24.16
C GLN A 16 -4.11 4.96 24.62
N VAL A 17 -4.56 5.02 25.88
CA VAL A 17 -5.53 4.05 26.44
C VAL A 17 -6.90 4.26 25.78
N PHE A 18 -7.31 5.51 25.58
CA PHE A 18 -8.53 5.85 24.86
C PHE A 18 -8.54 5.29 23.43
N ILE A 19 -7.48 5.51 22.65
CA ILE A 19 -7.35 5.01 21.28
C ILE A 19 -7.39 3.48 21.24
N LYS A 20 -6.73 2.81 22.19
CA LYS A 20 -6.82 1.35 22.32
C LYS A 20 -8.24 0.88 22.65
N ARG A 21 -8.97 1.61 23.50
CA ARG A 21 -10.34 1.27 23.91
C ARG A 21 -11.36 1.42 22.79
N ILE A 22 -11.30 2.54 22.04
CA ILE A 22 -12.25 2.76 20.94
C ILE A 22 -11.90 1.91 19.71
N GLY A 23 -10.64 1.49 19.59
CA GLY A 23 -10.17 0.60 18.53
C GLY A 23 -9.89 1.31 17.21
N LYS A 24 -9.16 0.60 16.33
CA LYS A 24 -8.71 1.09 15.02
C LYS A 24 -9.89 1.46 14.11
N ALA A 25 -10.97 0.68 14.12
CA ALA A 25 -12.15 0.92 13.30
C ALA A 25 -12.85 2.25 13.64
N GLU A 26 -12.97 2.58 14.93
CA GLU A 26 -13.57 3.85 15.35
C GLU A 26 -12.66 5.04 15.00
N CYS A 27 -11.34 4.86 15.15
CA CYS A 27 -10.36 5.87 14.76
C CYS A 27 -10.42 6.19 13.26
N LYS A 28 -10.56 5.17 12.41
CA LYS A 28 -10.77 5.34 10.96
C LYS A 28 -12.02 6.17 10.71
N ARG A 29 -13.15 5.79 11.33
CA ARG A 29 -14.44 6.47 11.14
C ARG A 29 -14.41 7.95 11.52
N MET A 30 -13.62 8.31 12.53
CA MET A 30 -13.41 9.70 12.95
C MET A 30 -12.63 10.55 11.93
N LEU A 31 -12.06 9.93 10.90
CA LEU A 31 -11.31 10.57 9.83
C LEU A 31 -11.97 10.40 8.47
N ASP A 32 -13.07 9.65 8.36
CA ASP A 32 -13.69 9.30 7.07
C ASP A 32 -14.00 10.55 6.23
N ASP A 33 -14.46 11.64 6.86
CA ASP A 33 -14.75 12.92 6.21
C ASP A 33 -13.51 13.60 5.61
N LEU A 34 -12.33 13.34 6.17
CA LEU A 34 -11.04 13.86 5.69
C LEU A 34 -10.37 12.94 4.66
N THR A 35 -10.91 11.73 4.44
CA THR A 35 -10.35 10.76 3.47
C THR A 35 -10.99 10.85 2.09
N GLN A 36 -12.12 11.55 1.96
CA GLN A 36 -12.84 11.69 0.70
C GLN A 36 -12.26 12.86 -0.10
N VAL A 37 -11.67 12.55 -1.26
CA VAL A 37 -11.27 13.56 -2.24
C VAL A 37 -12.33 13.58 -3.35
N PRO A 38 -13.04 14.71 -3.57
CA PRO A 38 -14.02 14.81 -4.64
C PRO A 38 -13.36 14.60 -6.01
N PRO A 39 -14.06 13.99 -6.99
CA PRO A 39 -13.62 13.97 -8.37
C PRO A 39 -13.34 15.39 -8.92
N HIS A 40 -12.39 15.53 -9.84
CA HIS A 40 -11.96 16.83 -10.41
C HIS A 40 -13.12 17.63 -11.01
N ASP A 41 -14.09 16.98 -11.64
CA ASP A 41 -15.28 17.61 -12.23
C ASP A 41 -16.28 18.13 -11.19
N VAL A 42 -16.19 17.65 -9.95
CA VAL A 42 -17.01 18.10 -8.81
C VAL A 42 -16.33 19.25 -8.09
N ASP A 43 -15.03 19.14 -7.80
CA ASP A 43 -14.27 20.21 -7.16
C ASP A 43 -12.79 20.21 -7.58
N GLY A 44 -12.48 20.96 -8.65
CA GLY A 44 -11.13 21.09 -9.17
C GLY A 44 -10.14 21.80 -8.23
N SER A 45 -10.62 22.49 -7.19
CA SER A 45 -9.75 23.18 -6.23
C SER A 45 -8.92 22.22 -5.36
N PHE A 46 -9.35 20.96 -5.23
CA PHE A 46 -8.58 19.90 -4.57
C PHE A 46 -7.35 19.45 -5.38
N TYR A 47 -7.25 19.86 -6.65
CA TYR A 47 -6.19 19.49 -7.58
C TYR A 47 -5.34 20.69 -8.02
N GLN A 48 -5.46 21.81 -7.30
CA GLN A 48 -4.65 23.01 -7.46
C GLN A 48 -3.71 23.15 -6.26
N ASP A 49 -2.44 23.40 -6.53
CA ASP A 49 -1.44 23.61 -5.48
C ASP A 49 -1.64 24.99 -4.83
N TRP A 50 -1.39 25.08 -3.53
CA TRP A 50 -1.49 26.31 -2.76
C TRP A 50 -0.25 27.18 -3.02
N GLY A 51 -0.16 27.73 -4.23
CA GLY A 51 0.96 28.58 -4.66
C GLY A 51 1.19 28.63 -6.18
N ASP A 52 0.61 27.73 -6.97
CA ASP A 52 0.69 27.72 -8.43
C ASP A 52 -0.72 27.81 -9.03
N ALA A 53 -0.89 28.63 -10.06
CA ALA A 53 -2.19 28.89 -10.70
C ALA A 53 -2.58 27.82 -11.73
N ARG A 54 -1.79 26.75 -11.85
CA ARG A 54 -1.96 25.68 -12.84
C ARG A 54 -2.56 24.43 -12.19
N GLU A 55 -3.46 23.78 -12.92
CA GLU A 55 -4.00 22.48 -12.53
C GLU A 55 -2.95 21.38 -12.73
N TYR A 56 -2.87 20.45 -11.77
CA TYR A 56 -2.01 19.29 -11.84
C TYR A 56 -2.50 18.32 -12.92
N THR A 57 -1.62 17.89 -13.83
CA THR A 57 -1.94 16.95 -14.91
C THR A 57 -1.24 15.61 -14.73
N VAL A 58 -1.73 14.57 -15.43
CA VAL A 58 -1.06 13.24 -15.50
C VAL A 58 0.36 13.36 -16.06
N GLY A 59 0.68 14.41 -16.82
CA GLY A 59 2.04 14.69 -17.29
C GLY A 59 2.99 15.21 -16.20
N ASP A 60 2.44 15.66 -15.06
CA ASP A 60 3.17 16.13 -13.87
C ASP A 60 3.42 15.01 -12.85
N LEU A 61 3.09 13.75 -13.21
CA LEU A 61 3.52 12.51 -12.51
C LEU A 61 5.05 12.34 -12.64
N GLY A 62 5.79 13.34 -12.15
CA GLY A 62 7.18 13.24 -11.76
C GLY A 62 7.27 12.83 -10.30
N ALA A 63 8.44 13.03 -9.75
CA ALA A 63 8.69 12.75 -8.36
C ALA A 63 8.10 13.93 -7.53
N GLY A 64 7.08 13.65 -6.72
CA GLY A 64 6.31 14.68 -6.02
C GLY A 64 7.03 15.15 -4.76
N GLU A 65 7.03 16.45 -4.45
CA GLU A 65 7.66 16.95 -3.23
C GLU A 65 6.72 16.77 -2.02
N CYS A 66 7.13 15.98 -1.02
CA CYS A 66 6.49 15.86 0.28
C CYS A 66 7.43 16.40 1.36
N ALA A 67 7.05 17.47 2.06
CA ALA A 67 7.84 18.07 3.15
C ALA A 67 9.33 18.33 2.82
N GLY A 68 9.65 18.63 1.56
CA GLY A 68 11.02 18.85 1.06
C GLY A 68 11.78 17.59 0.61
N GLU A 69 11.13 16.43 0.62
CA GLU A 69 11.64 15.16 0.09
C GLU A 69 10.80 14.72 -1.12
N VAL A 70 11.47 14.31 -2.18
CA VAL A 70 10.85 13.92 -3.44
C VAL A 70 10.36 12.48 -3.32
N VAL A 71 9.06 12.27 -3.06
CA VAL A 71 8.41 10.96 -2.99
C VAL A 71 8.09 10.46 -4.38
N SER A 72 8.62 9.28 -4.71
CA SER A 72 8.39 8.66 -6.00
C SER A 72 6.96 8.08 -6.13
N PRO A 73 6.39 8.02 -7.34
CA PRO A 73 5.09 7.36 -7.57
C PRO A 73 5.03 5.92 -7.05
N THR A 74 6.16 5.19 -7.12
CA THR A 74 6.27 3.82 -6.59
C THR A 74 6.10 3.79 -5.07
N GLU A 75 6.76 4.70 -4.35
CA GLU A 75 6.68 4.77 -2.89
C GLU A 75 5.28 5.13 -2.42
N PHE A 76 4.65 6.12 -3.08
CA PHE A 76 3.25 6.45 -2.82
C PHE A 76 2.30 5.27 -3.04
N ALA A 77 2.49 4.52 -4.12
CA ALA A 77 1.70 3.33 -4.40
C ALA A 77 1.91 2.23 -3.35
N LEU A 78 3.14 2.01 -2.88
CA LEU A 78 3.41 1.01 -1.84
C LEU A 78 2.79 1.39 -0.50
N THR A 79 2.85 2.66 -0.09
CA THR A 79 2.12 3.15 1.10
C THR A 79 0.60 2.98 0.98
N ALA A 80 0.05 3.15 -0.23
CA ALA A 80 -1.37 2.85 -0.46
C ALA A 80 -1.68 1.35 -0.25
N CYS A 81 -0.79 0.45 -0.65
CA CYS A 81 -0.94 -0.99 -0.42
C CYS A 81 -0.92 -1.34 1.09
N GLU A 82 -0.06 -0.68 1.87
CA GLU A 82 -0.05 -0.86 3.34
C GLU A 82 -1.40 -0.51 3.97
N ARG A 83 -2.02 0.58 3.49
CA ARG A 83 -3.37 0.99 3.91
C ARG A 83 -4.41 -0.07 3.51
N GLU A 84 -4.33 -0.63 2.31
CA GLU A 84 -5.25 -1.68 1.86
C GLU A 84 -5.17 -2.92 2.75
N VAL A 85 -3.97 -3.38 3.13
CA VAL A 85 -3.83 -4.51 4.06
C VAL A 85 -4.37 -4.19 5.45
N PHE A 86 -4.17 -2.96 5.92
CA PHE A 86 -4.78 -2.52 7.17
C PHE A 86 -6.31 -2.56 7.10
N GLU A 87 -6.90 -2.14 5.99
CA GLU A 87 -8.34 -2.25 5.78
C GLU A 87 -8.82 -3.72 5.70
N ALA A 88 -8.02 -4.62 5.14
CA ALA A 88 -8.30 -6.04 5.13
C ALA A 88 -8.39 -6.59 6.57
N GLN A 89 -7.49 -6.17 7.47
CA GLN A 89 -7.54 -6.51 8.90
C GLN A 89 -8.85 -6.04 9.54
N LEU A 90 -9.27 -4.79 9.27
CA LEU A 90 -10.52 -4.26 9.81
C LEU A 90 -11.75 -5.03 9.31
N ARG A 91 -11.76 -5.47 8.05
CA ARG A 91 -12.84 -6.29 7.51
C ARG A 91 -12.93 -7.64 8.22
N LEU A 92 -11.78 -8.27 8.47
CA LEU A 92 -11.73 -9.54 9.19
C LEU A 92 -12.22 -9.39 10.63
N GLU A 93 -11.81 -8.32 11.33
CA GLU A 93 -12.31 -7.98 12.67
C GLU A 93 -13.83 -7.78 12.69
N SER A 94 -14.42 -7.28 11.60
CA SER A 94 -15.88 -7.17 11.45
C SER A 94 -16.61 -8.46 11.07
N GLY A 95 -15.89 -9.57 10.87
CA GLY A 95 -16.43 -10.87 10.49
C GLY A 95 -16.57 -11.09 8.98
N ASP A 96 -16.13 -10.15 8.14
CA ASP A 96 -16.12 -10.29 6.68
C ASP A 96 -14.82 -10.94 6.21
N ALA A 97 -14.73 -12.27 6.37
CA ALA A 97 -13.54 -13.03 6.00
C ALA A 97 -13.27 -12.98 4.49
N GLN A 98 -14.30 -13.09 3.66
CA GLN A 98 -14.15 -13.11 2.20
C GLN A 98 -13.68 -11.76 1.67
N GLY A 99 -14.30 -10.67 2.12
CA GLY A 99 -13.90 -9.33 1.72
C GLY A 99 -12.53 -8.93 2.26
N ALA A 100 -12.12 -9.45 3.42
CA ALA A 100 -10.78 -9.30 3.95
C ALA A 100 -9.72 -10.00 3.07
N ALA A 101 -9.97 -11.26 2.68
CA ALA A 101 -9.07 -12.00 1.81
C ALA A 101 -8.94 -11.35 0.42
N GLY A 102 -10.05 -10.88 -0.15
CA GLY A 102 -10.04 -10.14 -1.42
C GLY A 102 -9.15 -8.91 -1.37
N LEU A 103 -9.30 -8.07 -0.33
CA LEU A 103 -8.52 -6.85 -0.17
C LEU A 103 -7.04 -7.11 0.14
N ALA A 104 -6.73 -8.18 0.88
CA ALA A 104 -5.36 -8.61 1.09
C ALA A 104 -4.68 -9.03 -0.23
N TYR A 105 -5.35 -9.82 -1.07
CA TYR A 105 -4.83 -10.17 -2.39
C TYR A 105 -4.68 -8.94 -3.32
N GLU A 106 -5.67 -8.05 -3.35
CA GLU A 106 -5.62 -6.81 -4.16
C GLU A 106 -4.40 -5.96 -3.80
N SER A 107 -4.10 -5.82 -2.50
CA SER A 107 -2.92 -5.07 -2.05
C SER A 107 -1.59 -5.67 -2.52
N MET A 108 -1.47 -7.01 -2.58
CA MET A 108 -0.30 -7.67 -3.14
C MET A 108 -0.21 -7.42 -4.65
N LEU A 109 -1.34 -7.48 -5.36
CA LEU A 109 -1.38 -7.18 -6.79
C LEU A 109 -0.97 -5.74 -7.09
N HIS A 110 -1.43 -4.77 -6.30
CA HIS A 110 -1.04 -3.36 -6.41
C HIS A 110 0.44 -3.14 -6.08
N GLY A 111 0.98 -3.83 -5.06
CA GLY A 111 2.40 -3.79 -4.73
C GLY A 111 3.29 -4.33 -5.86
N ALA A 112 2.89 -5.45 -6.47
CA ALA A 112 3.55 -5.99 -7.65
C ALA A 112 3.48 -5.02 -8.84
N LEU A 113 2.30 -4.45 -9.10
CA LEU A 113 2.08 -3.47 -10.17
C LEU A 113 2.95 -2.21 -9.99
N ALA A 114 3.11 -1.72 -8.76
CA ALA A 114 3.98 -0.58 -8.47
C ALA A 114 5.43 -0.83 -8.90
N LEU A 115 5.96 -2.02 -8.58
CA LEU A 115 7.30 -2.42 -9.00
C LEU A 115 7.40 -2.61 -10.52
N VAL A 116 6.41 -3.25 -11.14
CA VAL A 116 6.38 -3.42 -12.61
C VAL A 116 6.39 -2.04 -13.29
N ARG A 117 5.58 -1.09 -12.83
CA ARG A 117 5.53 0.28 -13.36
C ARG A 117 6.81 1.06 -13.15
N TYR A 118 7.57 0.77 -12.09
CA TYR A 118 8.90 1.34 -11.91
C TYR A 118 9.86 0.91 -13.03
N ARG A 119 9.79 -0.35 -13.48
CA ARG A 119 10.64 -0.86 -14.57
C ARG A 119 10.10 -0.56 -15.96
N ILE A 120 8.78 -0.52 -16.10
CA ILE A 120 8.05 -0.28 -17.33
C ILE A 120 7.03 0.85 -17.09
N PRO A 121 7.45 2.12 -17.20
CA PRO A 121 6.54 3.25 -17.02
C PRO A 121 5.31 3.14 -17.92
N GLY A 122 4.12 3.34 -17.36
CA GLY A 122 2.84 3.25 -18.09
C GLY A 122 2.30 1.83 -18.25
N PHE A 123 2.91 0.80 -17.64
CA PHE A 123 2.38 -0.56 -17.66
C PHE A 123 0.92 -0.63 -17.16
N SER A 124 0.08 -1.30 -17.94
CA SER A 124 -1.34 -1.48 -17.68
C SER A 124 -1.81 -2.80 -18.27
N ASP A 125 -2.28 -3.71 -17.42
CA ASP A 125 -2.82 -5.02 -17.81
C ASP A 125 -3.81 -5.52 -16.74
N ASN A 126 -4.42 -6.67 -16.97
CA ASN A 126 -5.22 -7.40 -15.99
C ASN A 126 -4.31 -8.07 -14.93
N SER A 127 -4.94 -8.69 -13.93
CA SER A 127 -4.23 -9.33 -12.82
C SER A 127 -3.22 -10.40 -13.25
N ALA A 128 -3.53 -11.21 -14.26
CA ALA A 128 -2.61 -12.25 -14.73
C ALA A 128 -1.39 -11.62 -15.42
N GLY A 129 -1.59 -10.59 -16.24
CA GLY A 129 -0.50 -9.87 -16.89
C GLY A 129 0.46 -9.19 -15.90
N VAL A 130 -0.07 -8.67 -14.78
CA VAL A 130 0.75 -8.14 -13.68
C VAL A 130 1.59 -9.24 -13.03
N VAL A 131 0.98 -10.40 -12.74
CA VAL A 131 1.67 -11.55 -12.12
C VAL A 131 2.80 -12.07 -13.00
N ASP A 132 2.53 -12.23 -14.30
CA ASP A 132 3.51 -12.72 -15.27
C ASP A 132 4.67 -11.74 -15.42
N SER A 133 4.37 -10.45 -15.56
CA SER A 133 5.39 -9.40 -15.66
C SER A 133 6.22 -9.28 -14.38
N PHE A 134 5.60 -9.39 -13.21
CA PHE A 134 6.31 -9.40 -11.94
C PHE A 134 7.25 -10.60 -11.83
N ARG A 135 6.78 -11.79 -12.23
CA ARG A 135 7.59 -13.01 -12.23
C ARG A 135 8.83 -12.85 -13.11
N GLU A 136 8.64 -12.44 -14.36
CA GLU A 136 9.74 -12.28 -15.33
C GLU A 136 10.75 -11.22 -14.86
N LEU A 137 10.26 -10.05 -14.42
CA LEU A 137 11.13 -8.91 -14.12
C LEU A 137 11.85 -9.03 -12.77
N PHE A 138 11.24 -9.68 -11.77
CA PHE A 138 11.70 -9.60 -10.38
C PHE A 138 11.94 -10.96 -9.71
N TYR A 139 11.11 -11.98 -10.00
CA TYR A 139 11.27 -13.29 -9.38
C TYR A 139 12.34 -14.12 -10.08
N ASP A 140 12.24 -14.28 -11.40
CA ASP A 140 13.15 -15.11 -12.19
C ASP A 140 14.56 -14.51 -12.24
N THR A 141 14.66 -13.18 -12.20
CA THR A 141 15.92 -12.43 -12.08
C THR A 141 16.46 -12.40 -10.65
N GLN A 142 15.72 -12.93 -9.68
CA GLN A 142 16.01 -12.93 -8.24
C GLN A 142 16.17 -11.53 -7.61
N LEU A 143 15.76 -10.47 -8.30
CA LEU A 143 15.80 -9.10 -7.76
C LEU A 143 14.88 -8.90 -6.55
N PHE A 144 13.78 -9.66 -6.50
CA PHE A 144 12.85 -9.64 -5.38
C PHE A 144 13.32 -10.46 -4.18
N TYR A 145 14.34 -11.32 -4.34
CA TYR A 145 14.68 -12.29 -3.30
C TYR A 145 15.08 -11.59 -2.00
N ASP A 146 14.58 -12.13 -0.90
CA ASP A 146 15.06 -11.78 0.42
C ASP A 146 16.43 -12.43 0.67
N PRO A 147 17.40 -11.74 1.30
CA PRO A 147 18.72 -12.30 1.58
C PRO A 147 18.72 -13.59 2.41
N PHE A 148 17.69 -13.82 3.22
CA PHE A 148 17.59 -14.94 4.13
C PHE A 148 16.49 -15.94 3.73
N ALA A 149 15.37 -15.46 3.20
CA ALA A 149 14.21 -16.25 2.84
C ALA A 149 14.08 -16.53 1.33
N GLY A 150 14.97 -16.00 0.50
CA GLY A 150 14.94 -16.18 -0.96
C GLY A 150 13.63 -15.68 -1.58
N GLY A 151 13.07 -16.44 -2.51
CA GLY A 151 11.82 -16.10 -3.22
C GLY A 151 10.53 -16.31 -2.42
N LYS A 152 10.59 -16.59 -1.11
CA LYS A 152 9.43 -16.97 -0.29
C LYS A 152 8.30 -15.94 -0.36
N PHE A 153 8.63 -14.66 -0.25
CA PHE A 153 7.62 -13.60 -0.23
C PHE A 153 6.89 -13.47 -1.58
N ALA A 154 7.60 -13.61 -2.71
CA ALA A 154 6.97 -13.67 -4.02
C ALA A 154 6.07 -14.89 -4.18
N GLN A 155 6.44 -16.04 -3.57
CA GLN A 155 5.61 -17.23 -3.60
C GLN A 155 4.27 -17.02 -2.89
N TYR A 156 4.21 -16.21 -1.82
CA TYR A 156 2.95 -15.84 -1.19
C TYR A 156 2.01 -15.15 -2.19
N PHE A 157 2.52 -14.18 -2.96
CA PHE A 157 1.73 -13.50 -3.97
C PHE A 157 1.23 -14.46 -5.07
N PHE A 158 2.09 -15.36 -5.55
CA PHE A 158 1.67 -16.35 -6.55
C PHE A 158 0.59 -17.29 -6.01
N ASN A 159 0.76 -17.79 -4.79
CA ASN A 159 -0.23 -18.65 -4.15
C ASN A 159 -1.56 -17.93 -3.90
N ALA A 160 -1.51 -16.64 -3.54
CA ALA A 160 -2.69 -15.80 -3.36
C ALA A 160 -3.45 -15.60 -4.68
N HIS A 161 -2.72 -15.35 -5.78
CA HIS A 161 -3.29 -15.22 -7.11
C HIS A 161 -4.01 -16.50 -7.58
N GLU A 162 -3.38 -17.66 -7.40
CA GLU A 162 -3.98 -18.95 -7.73
C GLU A 162 -5.25 -19.23 -6.92
N GLN A 163 -5.35 -18.67 -5.71
CA GLN A 163 -6.48 -18.85 -4.79
C GLN A 163 -7.48 -17.69 -4.80
N ALA A 164 -7.36 -16.71 -5.70
CA ALA A 164 -8.20 -15.50 -5.70
C ALA A 164 -9.71 -15.81 -5.83
N GLY A 165 -10.08 -16.96 -6.42
CA GLY A 165 -11.46 -17.44 -6.54
C GLY A 165 -11.93 -18.39 -5.44
N ALA A 166 -11.10 -18.66 -4.42
CA ALA A 166 -11.43 -19.59 -3.35
C ALA A 166 -12.42 -18.99 -2.33
N VAL A 167 -13.08 -19.88 -1.59
CA VAL A 167 -13.84 -19.53 -0.39
C VAL A 167 -12.87 -19.38 0.78
N TRP A 168 -13.01 -18.28 1.51
CA TRP A 168 -12.17 -17.93 2.64
C TRP A 168 -12.95 -17.95 3.95
N ASP A 169 -12.33 -18.53 4.97
CA ASP A 169 -12.77 -18.46 6.36
C ASP A 169 -11.86 -17.51 7.15
N SER A 170 -12.22 -17.23 8.40
CA SER A 170 -11.51 -16.25 9.23
C SER A 170 -10.01 -16.59 9.40
N GLU A 171 -9.69 -17.87 9.58
CA GLU A 171 -8.31 -18.33 9.81
C GLU A 171 -7.47 -18.18 8.55
N ARG A 172 -7.97 -18.66 7.40
CA ARG A 172 -7.27 -18.52 6.13
C ARG A 172 -7.13 -17.06 5.70
N SER A 173 -8.15 -16.23 5.93
CA SER A 173 -8.06 -14.79 5.66
C SER A 173 -7.02 -14.11 6.55
N HIS A 174 -6.91 -14.51 7.81
CA HIS A 174 -5.87 -14.00 8.71
C HIS A 174 -4.47 -14.32 8.17
N TYR A 175 -4.22 -15.57 7.79
CA TYR A 175 -2.94 -15.95 7.20
C TYR A 175 -2.61 -15.20 5.90
N LEU A 176 -3.59 -15.05 5.00
CA LEU A 176 -3.38 -14.29 3.77
C LEU A 176 -3.04 -12.81 4.05
N ILE A 177 -3.65 -12.20 5.05
CA ILE A 177 -3.32 -10.84 5.48
C ILE A 177 -1.86 -10.75 5.94
N GLU A 178 -1.41 -11.68 6.78
CA GLU A 178 0.00 -11.70 7.24
C GLU A 178 0.96 -11.88 6.05
N GLU A 179 0.64 -12.78 5.12
CA GLU A 179 1.38 -13.00 3.89
C GLU A 179 1.43 -11.73 3.01
N ALA A 180 0.32 -11.00 2.91
CA ALA A 180 0.24 -9.74 2.19
C ALA A 180 1.13 -8.65 2.81
N GLN A 181 1.14 -8.53 4.15
CA GLN A 181 2.05 -7.60 4.85
C GLN A 181 3.51 -7.90 4.50
N LEU A 182 3.92 -9.17 4.64
CA LEU A 182 5.29 -9.61 4.35
C LEU A 182 5.67 -9.37 2.89
N PHE A 183 4.74 -9.56 1.95
CA PHE A 183 4.97 -9.27 0.55
C PHE A 183 5.18 -7.78 0.29
N ILE A 184 4.36 -6.90 0.88
CA ILE A 184 4.49 -5.45 0.70
C ILE A 184 5.79 -4.93 1.33
N GLU A 185 6.18 -5.44 2.51
CA GLU A 185 7.49 -5.15 3.11
C GLU A 185 8.64 -5.58 2.18
N ALA A 186 8.51 -6.73 1.52
CA ALA A 186 9.46 -7.18 0.52
C ALA A 186 9.45 -6.29 -0.74
N CYS A 187 8.31 -5.72 -1.13
CA CYS A 187 8.23 -4.72 -2.21
C CYS A 187 9.02 -3.45 -1.85
N HIS A 188 8.82 -2.89 -0.65
CA HIS A 188 9.61 -1.75 -0.17
C HIS A 188 11.11 -2.06 -0.16
N SER A 189 11.48 -3.23 0.36
CA SER A 189 12.87 -3.67 0.41
C SER A 189 13.49 -3.84 -0.98
N CYS A 190 12.75 -4.42 -1.92
CA CYS A 190 13.17 -4.56 -3.32
C CYS A 190 13.37 -3.19 -3.95
N TYR A 191 12.40 -2.28 -3.78
CA TYR A 191 12.47 -0.94 -4.33
C TYR A 191 13.66 -0.15 -3.80
N ALA A 192 13.89 -0.17 -2.49
CA ALA A 192 15.05 0.48 -1.86
C ALA A 192 16.37 -0.03 -2.45
N ARG A 193 16.52 -1.35 -2.64
CA ARG A 193 17.71 -1.92 -3.29
C ARG A 193 17.88 -1.45 -4.73
N LEU A 194 16.80 -1.34 -5.50
CA LEU A 194 16.84 -0.85 -6.88
C LEU A 194 17.29 0.62 -6.94
N LEU A 195 16.84 1.45 -6.01
CA LEU A 195 17.29 2.84 -5.88
C LEU A 195 18.78 2.93 -5.56
N GLU A 196 19.28 2.08 -4.65
CA GLU A 196 20.72 2.02 -4.34
C GLU A 196 21.56 1.60 -5.55
N LEU A 197 21.09 0.62 -6.33
CA LEU A 197 21.76 0.18 -7.55
C LEU A 197 21.74 1.24 -8.66
N ALA A 198 20.74 2.13 -8.68
CA ALA A 198 20.60 3.21 -9.65
C ALA A 198 21.47 4.44 -9.34
N LYS A 199 22.01 4.57 -8.13
CA LYS A 199 22.95 5.65 -7.79
C LYS A 199 24.27 5.46 -8.56
N PRO A 200 24.70 6.40 -9.39
CA PRO A 200 25.97 6.28 -10.12
C PRO A 200 27.13 6.23 -9.12
N VAL A 201 28.12 5.36 -9.39
CA VAL A 201 29.37 5.24 -8.63
C VAL A 201 30.20 6.51 -8.81
N LEU A 202 29.86 7.58 -8.09
CA LEU A 202 30.69 8.77 -7.94
C LEU A 202 31.39 8.69 -6.59
N MET A 203 32.51 7.96 -6.53
CA MET A 203 33.70 8.21 -5.68
C MET A 203 34.59 6.96 -5.66
N ARG A 204 35.42 6.82 -6.69
CA ARG A 204 36.78 6.26 -6.55
C ARG A 204 37.71 7.12 -7.42
N ALA A 205 38.23 8.17 -6.81
CA ALA A 205 39.43 8.88 -7.26
C ALA A 205 40.49 8.69 -6.16
#